data_AF-A0A973FSY7-F1
#
_entry.id   AF-A0A973FSY7-F1
#
_cell.length_a   1.000
_cell.length_b   1.000
_cell.length_c   1.000
_cell.angle_alpha   90.00
_cell.angle_beta   90.00
_cell.angle_gamma   90.00
#
_symmetry.space_group_name_H-M   'P 1'
#
loop_
_entity.id
_entity.type
_entity.pdbx_description
1 polymer ?
#
loop_
_entity_poly.entity_id
_entity_poly.type
_entity_poly.pdbx_seq_one_letter_code
_entity_poly.pdbx_strand_id
1 'polypeptide(L)'
;MQPDLFKLRRRQATLWVLALAGLTYGAMLITEYDPVRGITAVPRAAIWALSNFTPDQEAFRRLPRILAKLRDTVLMSIASATVASACALVVALMGARTTRLHPGLSLVVRGLASVFRNIDVSAWALILLFSFGQSAYTGYLALFFVTFGFMVRVMIETIDEVSTESVEALRATGA
;
A
#
# COMPACT_ATOMS: atom_id res chain seq x y z
N MET A 1 -19.52 20.25 52.00
CA MET A 1 -20.26 20.69 50.80
C MET A 1 -19.46 20.30 49.57
N GLN A 2 -19.72 19.13 48.98
CA GLN A 2 -19.07 18.72 47.73
C GLN A 2 -19.75 19.48 46.58
N PRO A 3 -19.02 20.26 45.76
CA PRO A 3 -19.62 20.97 44.64
C PRO A 3 -20.15 19.97 43.62
N ASP A 4 -21.39 20.15 43.16
CA ASP A 4 -22.08 19.29 42.19
C ASP A 4 -21.24 19.09 40.90
N LEU A 5 -20.42 18.04 40.86
CA LEU A 5 -19.60 17.64 39.70
C LEU A 5 -20.45 17.51 38.41
N PHE A 6 -21.73 17.21 38.56
CA PHE A 6 -22.70 17.10 37.46
C PHE A 6 -22.96 18.44 36.76
N LYS A 7 -23.01 19.57 37.50
CA LYS A 7 -23.22 20.91 36.92
C LYS A 7 -21.99 21.40 36.16
N LEU A 8 -20.79 21.07 36.65
CA LEU A 8 -19.53 21.41 35.98
C LEU A 8 -19.35 20.63 34.67
N ARG A 9 -19.62 19.32 34.65
CA ARG A 9 -19.62 18.51 33.43
C ARG A 9 -20.66 18.98 32.40
N ARG A 10 -21.87 19.32 32.84
CA ARG A 10 -22.92 19.84 31.95
C ARG A 10 -22.54 21.19 31.34
N ARG A 11 -21.92 22.08 32.14
CA ARG A 11 -21.43 23.39 31.67
C ARG A 11 -20.24 23.24 30.70
N GLN A 12 -19.30 22.33 30.98
CA GLN A 12 -18.21 22.02 30.06
C GLN A 12 -18.74 21.42 28.76
N ALA A 13 -19.71 20.50 28.81
CA ALA A 13 -20.35 19.94 27.63
C ALA A 13 -21.05 21.02 26.79
N THR A 14 -21.80 21.95 27.41
CA THR A 14 -22.42 23.06 26.68
C THR A 14 -21.38 23.99 26.05
N LEU A 15 -20.25 24.24 26.73
CA LEU A 15 -19.16 25.05 26.18
C LEU A 15 -18.48 24.36 24.99
N TRP A 16 -18.27 23.05 25.05
CA TRP A 16 -17.72 22.28 23.94
C TRP A 16 -18.66 22.24 22.74
N VAL A 17 -19.97 22.08 22.97
CA VAL A 17 -20.97 22.11 21.89
C VAL A 17 -21.04 23.49 21.25
N LEU A 18 -21.00 24.56 22.03
CA LEU A 18 -20.97 25.93 21.52
C LEU A 18 -19.68 26.25 20.76
N ALA A 19 -18.54 25.79 21.25
CA ALA A 19 -17.25 25.94 20.57
C ALA A 19 -17.23 25.19 19.24
N LEU A 20 -17.75 23.96 19.21
CA LEU A 20 -17.88 23.17 17.98
C LEU A 20 -18.83 23.84 16.99
N ALA A 21 -19.99 24.32 17.45
CA ALA A 21 -20.95 25.04 16.61
C ALA A 21 -20.34 26.32 16.02
N GLY A 22 -19.66 27.12 16.86
CA GLY A 22 -18.96 28.33 16.41
C GLY A 22 -17.85 28.03 15.39
N LEU A 23 -17.07 26.98 15.62
CA LEU A 23 -16.02 26.55 14.69
C LEU A 23 -16.59 26.07 13.36
N THR A 24 -17.69 25.30 13.39
CA THR A 24 -18.37 24.85 12.16
C THR A 24 -18.95 26.02 11.37
N TYR A 25 -19.58 26.98 12.05
CA TYR A 25 -20.14 28.17 11.40
C TYR A 25 -19.05 29.08 10.82
N GLY A 26 -17.94 29.26 11.56
CA GLY A 26 -16.77 29.99 11.07
C GLY A 26 -16.14 29.34 9.83
N ALA A 27 -16.03 28.00 9.82
CA ALA A 27 -15.56 27.26 8.66
C ALA A 27 -16.51 27.37 7.45
N MET A 28 -17.83 27.39 7.69
CA MET A 28 -18.83 27.59 6.63
C MET A 28 -18.71 28.97 5.99
N LEU A 29 -18.47 30.02 6.78
CA LEU A 29 -18.30 31.38 6.27
C LEU A 29 -17.02 31.55 5.46
N ILE A 30 -15.89 30.97 5.91
CA ILE A 30 -14.60 31.07 5.20
C ILE A 30 -14.63 30.29 3.87
N THR A 31 -15.35 29.17 3.83
CA THR A 31 -15.38 28.26 2.68
C THR A 31 -16.53 28.56 1.70
N GLU A 32 -17.37 29.56 2.00
CA GLU A 32 -18.64 29.83 1.30
C GLU A 32 -19.50 28.56 1.12
N TYR A 33 -19.43 27.66 2.10
CA TYR A 33 -20.06 26.35 2.00
C TYR A 33 -21.55 26.45 2.30
N ASP A 34 -22.36 26.22 1.27
CA ASP A 34 -23.82 26.15 1.38
C ASP A 34 -24.25 24.74 1.85
N PRO A 35 -24.75 24.59 3.10
CA PRO A 35 -25.13 23.28 3.65
C PRO A 35 -26.23 22.60 2.82
N VAL A 36 -27.09 23.38 2.16
CA VAL A 36 -28.16 22.89 1.31
C VAL A 36 -27.60 22.29 0.02
N ARG A 37 -26.52 22.87 -0.54
CA ARG A 37 -25.80 22.29 -1.68
C ARG A 37 -25.09 21.00 -1.32
N GLY A 38 -24.55 20.89 -0.10
CA GLY A 38 -23.96 19.65 0.40
C GLY A 38 -24.94 18.47 0.42
N ILE A 39 -26.14 18.69 0.97
CA ILE A 39 -27.17 17.66 1.05
C ILE A 39 -27.73 17.34 -0.35
N THR A 40 -27.91 18.34 -1.21
CA THR A 40 -28.40 18.13 -2.59
C THR A 40 -27.35 17.57 -3.55
N ALA A 41 -26.06 17.64 -3.22
CA ALA A 41 -24.99 17.05 -4.02
C ALA A 41 -25.06 15.51 -4.05
N VAL A 42 -25.51 14.87 -2.96
CA VAL A 42 -25.62 13.41 -2.87
C VAL A 42 -26.61 12.83 -3.91
N PRO A 43 -27.88 13.27 -3.97
CA PRO A 43 -28.81 12.79 -4.99
C PRO A 43 -28.39 13.23 -6.40
N ARG A 44 -27.80 14.42 -6.57
CA ARG A 44 -27.28 14.87 -7.88
C ARG A 44 -26.14 13.99 -8.39
N ALA A 45 -25.21 13.61 -7.52
CA ALA A 45 -24.12 12.70 -7.86
C ALA A 45 -24.66 11.31 -8.21
N ALA A 46 -25.68 10.82 -7.49
CA ALA A 46 -26.33 9.55 -7.80
C ALA A 46 -27.04 9.57 -9.17
N ILE A 47 -27.79 10.63 -9.48
CA ILE A 47 -28.45 10.81 -10.78
C ILE A 47 -27.41 10.94 -11.90
N TRP A 48 -26.37 11.75 -11.69
CA TRP A 48 -25.26 11.89 -12.64
C TRP A 48 -24.60 10.53 -12.91
N ALA A 49 -24.26 9.78 -11.86
CA ALA A 49 -23.66 8.46 -11.98
C ALA A 49 -24.57 7.53 -12.80
N LEU A 50 -25.85 7.40 -12.45
CA LEU A 50 -26.79 6.56 -13.19
C LEU A 50 -26.94 6.97 -14.67
N SER A 51 -26.92 8.28 -14.95
CA SER A 51 -27.03 8.79 -16.33
C SER A 51 -25.75 8.64 -17.15
N ASN A 52 -24.57 8.65 -16.50
CA ASN A 52 -23.27 8.72 -17.19
C ASN A 52 -22.49 7.39 -17.10
N PHE A 53 -22.99 6.39 -16.36
CA PHE A 53 -22.41 5.04 -16.32
C PHE A 53 -22.81 4.18 -17.53
N THR A 54 -23.78 4.61 -18.34
CA THR A 54 -24.14 3.90 -19.56
C THR A 54 -23.04 4.08 -20.61
N PRO A 55 -22.46 3.00 -21.16
CA PRO A 55 -21.38 3.11 -22.13
C PRO A 55 -21.87 3.78 -23.42
N ASP A 56 -21.35 4.98 -23.71
CA ASP A 56 -21.60 5.69 -24.96
C ASP A 56 -20.98 4.98 -26.18
N GLN A 57 -21.39 5.36 -27.39
CA GLN A 57 -20.82 4.82 -28.63
C GLN A 57 -19.28 5.00 -28.72
N GLU A 58 -18.76 6.08 -28.13
CA GLU A 58 -17.31 6.33 -27.99
C GLU A 58 -16.63 5.36 -27.01
N ALA A 59 -17.32 4.89 -25.98
CA ALA A 59 -16.80 3.88 -25.05
C ALA A 59 -16.58 2.54 -25.77
N PHE A 60 -17.51 2.13 -26.64
CA PHE A 60 -17.36 0.93 -27.47
C PHE A 60 -16.18 1.02 -28.44
N ARG A 61 -15.89 2.20 -29.00
CA ARG A 61 -14.70 2.44 -29.84
C ARG A 61 -13.39 2.33 -29.07
N ARG A 62 -13.37 2.74 -27.79
CA ARG A 62 -12.18 2.68 -26.91
C ARG A 62 -11.98 1.31 -26.28
N LEU A 63 -13.00 0.46 -26.27
CA LEU A 63 -12.99 -0.85 -25.63
C LEU A 63 -11.80 -1.73 -26.03
N PRO A 64 -11.41 -1.86 -27.31
CA PRO A 64 -10.24 -2.67 -27.70
C PRO A 64 -8.93 -2.12 -27.10
N ARG A 65 -8.79 -0.79 -27.03
CA ARG A 65 -7.61 -0.14 -26.44
C ARG A 65 -7.56 -0.34 -24.93
N ILE A 66 -8.71 -0.26 -24.25
CA ILE A 66 -8.81 -0.52 -22.80
C ILE A 66 -8.41 -1.98 -22.52
N LEU A 67 -8.95 -2.92 -23.29
CA LEU A 67 -8.67 -4.34 -23.12
C LEU A 67 -7.18 -4.66 -23.38
N ALA A 68 -6.58 -4.04 -24.40
CA ALA A 68 -5.15 -4.16 -24.64
C ALA A 68 -4.32 -3.64 -23.46
N LYS A 69 -4.68 -2.49 -22.88
CA LYS A 69 -3.97 -1.94 -21.71
C LYS A 69 -4.16 -2.78 -20.44
N LEU A 70 -5.36 -3.31 -20.21
CA LEU A 70 -5.61 -4.26 -19.12
C LEU A 70 -4.72 -5.50 -19.26
N ARG A 71 -4.66 -6.09 -20.46
CA ARG A 71 -3.76 -7.22 -20.74
C ARG A 71 -2.31 -6.85 -20.43
N ASP A 72 -1.83 -5.71 -20.88
CA ASP A 72 -0.45 -5.27 -20.62
C ASP A 72 -0.19 -5.14 -19.11
N THR A 73 -1.12 -4.58 -18.31
CA THR A 73 -0.96 -4.49 -16.85
C THR A 73 -0.93 -5.86 -16.16
N VAL A 74 -1.76 -6.81 -16.60
CA VAL A 74 -1.78 -8.17 -16.06
C VAL A 74 -0.47 -8.88 -16.37
N LEU A 75 -0.03 -8.86 -17.64
CA LEU A 75 1.22 -9.49 -18.05
C LEU A 75 2.43 -8.90 -17.32
N MET A 76 2.44 -7.58 -17.17
CA MET A 76 3.50 -6.84 -16.48
C MET A 76 3.57 -7.16 -14.99
N SER A 77 2.42 -7.27 -14.31
CA SER A 77 2.37 -7.67 -12.89
C SER A 77 2.84 -9.12 -12.68
N ILE A 78 2.40 -10.05 -13.53
CA ILE A 78 2.82 -11.46 -13.47
C ILE A 78 4.33 -11.58 -13.75
N ALA A 79 4.82 -10.93 -14.81
CA ALA A 79 6.23 -10.98 -15.18
C ALA A 79 7.10 -10.41 -14.06
N SER A 80 6.73 -9.24 -13.53
CA SER A 80 7.46 -8.58 -12.46
C SER A 80 7.51 -9.44 -11.20
N ALA A 81 6.36 -9.99 -10.77
CA ALA A 81 6.29 -10.86 -9.60
C ALA A 81 7.09 -12.16 -9.77
N THR A 82 7.03 -12.78 -10.95
CA THR A 82 7.74 -14.04 -11.24
C THR A 82 9.25 -13.84 -11.18
N VAL A 83 9.76 -12.81 -11.86
CA VAL A 83 11.20 -12.52 -11.89
C VAL A 83 11.68 -12.06 -10.51
N ALA A 84 10.91 -11.21 -9.83
CA ALA A 84 11.20 -10.81 -8.45
C ALA A 84 11.29 -12.01 -7.52
N SER A 85 10.36 -12.97 -7.63
CA SER A 85 10.36 -14.18 -6.79
C SER A 85 11.54 -15.10 -7.07
N ALA A 86 11.89 -15.30 -8.35
CA ALA A 86 13.04 -16.10 -8.73
C ALA A 86 14.36 -15.50 -8.21
N CYS A 87 14.55 -14.18 -8.38
CA CYS A 87 15.70 -13.48 -7.81
C CYS A 87 15.68 -13.49 -6.28
N ALA A 88 14.50 -13.32 -5.68
CA ALA A 88 14.32 -13.30 -4.24
C ALA A 88 14.71 -14.64 -3.61
N LEU A 89 14.41 -15.77 -4.25
CA LEU A 89 14.81 -17.09 -3.77
C LEU A 89 16.33 -17.20 -3.62
N VAL A 90 17.09 -16.80 -4.66
CA VAL A 90 18.56 -16.85 -4.64
C VAL A 90 19.11 -15.97 -3.52
N VAL A 91 18.58 -14.76 -3.39
CA VAL A 91 19.02 -13.80 -2.36
C VAL A 91 18.59 -14.24 -0.96
N ALA A 92 17.43 -14.87 -0.82
CA ALA A 92 16.92 -15.38 0.45
C ALA A 92 17.77 -16.54 0.98
N LEU A 93 18.27 -17.43 0.12
CA LEU A 93 19.21 -18.48 0.51
C LEU A 93 20.50 -17.91 1.10
N MET A 94 21.00 -16.78 0.58
CA MET A 94 22.16 -16.06 1.15
C MET A 94 21.81 -15.31 2.45
N GLY A 95 20.52 -15.02 2.63
CA GLY A 95 19.90 -14.26 3.72
C GLY A 95 19.49 -15.08 4.96
N ALA A 96 19.21 -16.37 4.76
CA ALA A 96 18.82 -17.32 5.80
C ALA A 96 19.95 -17.53 6.81
N ARG A 97 19.60 -17.77 8.09
CA ARG A 97 20.55 -18.09 9.16
C ARG A 97 21.13 -19.49 9.02
N THR A 98 20.36 -20.43 8.48
CA THR A 98 20.76 -21.84 8.36
C THR A 98 21.68 -22.11 7.19
N THR A 99 21.52 -21.40 6.07
CA THR A 99 22.34 -21.56 4.85
C THR A 99 23.46 -20.52 4.70
N ARG A 100 23.71 -19.73 5.74
CA ARG A 100 24.58 -18.55 5.68
C ARG A 100 26.08 -18.91 5.57
N LEU A 101 26.78 -18.31 4.61
CA LEU A 101 28.26 -18.39 4.53
C LEU A 101 28.97 -17.51 5.59
N HIS A 102 28.50 -16.27 5.84
CA HIS A 102 29.15 -15.34 6.78
C HIS A 102 28.18 -14.41 7.53
N PRO A 103 28.26 -14.25 8.87
CA PRO A 103 27.41 -13.43 9.76
C PRO A 103 27.36 -11.92 9.47
N GLY A 104 28.10 -11.40 8.49
CA GLY A 104 27.91 -10.08 7.88
C GLY A 104 26.95 -10.04 6.67
N LEU A 105 26.99 -11.05 5.78
CA LEU A 105 26.25 -11.06 4.51
C LEU A 105 24.71 -11.05 4.65
N SER A 106 24.12 -12.01 5.37
CA SER A 106 22.69 -12.01 5.68
C SER A 106 22.16 -10.80 6.47
N LEU A 107 23.00 -10.07 7.24
CA LEU A 107 22.59 -8.79 7.83
C LEU A 107 22.41 -7.74 6.73
N VAL A 108 23.35 -7.67 5.78
CA VAL A 108 23.25 -6.79 4.60
C VAL A 108 22.04 -7.16 3.75
N VAL A 109 21.83 -8.44 3.46
CA VAL A 109 20.69 -8.90 2.65
C VAL A 109 19.35 -8.57 3.34
N ARG A 110 19.21 -8.87 4.64
CA ARG A 110 18.00 -8.54 5.41
C ARG A 110 17.79 -7.03 5.51
N GLY A 111 18.86 -6.26 5.68
CA GLY A 111 18.83 -4.80 5.67
C GLY A 111 18.34 -4.25 4.32
N LEU A 112 18.91 -4.74 3.23
CA LEU A 112 18.54 -4.35 1.87
C LEU A 112 17.08 -4.69 1.56
N ALA A 113 16.62 -5.90 1.91
CA ALA A 113 15.22 -6.29 1.78
C ALA A 113 14.28 -5.39 2.58
N SER A 114 14.69 -4.99 3.80
CA SER A 114 13.94 -4.05 4.62
C SER A 114 13.86 -2.65 3.99
N VAL A 115 14.93 -2.17 3.35
CA VAL A 115 14.92 -0.88 2.66
C VAL A 115 13.94 -0.90 1.49
N PHE A 116 14.07 -1.90 0.60
CA PHE A 116 13.19 -2.03 -0.56
C PHE A 116 11.70 -2.11 -0.20
N ARG A 117 11.36 -2.78 0.90
CA ARG A 117 9.99 -2.93 1.39
C ARG A 117 9.45 -1.70 2.12
N ASN A 118 10.31 -0.93 2.79
CA ASN A 118 9.87 0.23 3.56
C ASN A 118 9.60 1.47 2.67
N ILE A 119 10.18 1.51 1.48
CA ILE A 119 9.92 2.56 0.50
C ILE A 119 8.62 2.21 -0.25
N ASP A 120 7.65 3.12 -0.24
CA ASP A 120 6.39 2.93 -0.94
C ASP A 120 6.59 2.83 -2.47
N VAL A 121 5.67 2.13 -3.13
CA VAL A 121 5.68 1.97 -4.60
C VAL A 121 5.66 3.31 -5.32
N SER A 122 4.99 4.32 -4.76
CA SER A 122 4.93 5.66 -5.36
C SER A 122 6.31 6.33 -5.42
N ALA A 123 7.14 6.13 -4.40
CA ALA A 123 8.50 6.67 -4.36
C ALA A 123 9.40 5.98 -5.39
N TRP A 124 9.34 4.64 -5.49
CA TRP A 124 10.05 3.90 -6.54
C TRP A 124 9.61 4.33 -7.94
N ALA A 125 8.31 4.50 -8.15
CA ALA A 125 7.76 4.95 -9.43
C ALA A 125 8.30 6.34 -9.81
N LEU A 126 8.35 7.30 -8.87
CA LEU A 126 8.86 8.65 -9.13
C LEU A 126 10.38 8.65 -9.42
N ILE A 127 11.17 7.91 -8.65
CA ILE A 127 12.63 7.82 -8.87
C ILE A 127 12.93 7.23 -10.25
N LEU A 128 12.24 6.15 -10.62
CA LEU A 128 12.40 5.48 -11.91
C LEU A 128 11.84 6.31 -13.06
N LEU A 129 10.75 7.05 -12.83
CA LEU A 129 10.19 8.00 -13.80
C LEU A 129 11.20 9.08 -14.16
N PHE A 130 11.91 9.66 -13.19
CA PHE A 130 12.94 10.65 -13.47
C PHE A 130 14.19 10.04 -14.14
N SER A 131 14.46 8.76 -13.90
CA SER A 131 15.63 8.07 -14.47
C SER A 131 15.41 7.58 -15.90
N PHE A 132 14.23 7.04 -16.21
CA PHE A 132 13.93 6.36 -17.49
C PHE A 132 12.74 6.98 -18.25
N GLY A 133 12.09 8.01 -17.70
CA GLY A 133 10.91 8.64 -18.29
C GLY A 133 9.61 7.83 -18.15
N GLN A 134 8.53 8.32 -18.76
CA GLN A 134 7.23 7.67 -18.73
C GLN A 134 7.20 6.50 -19.72
N SER A 135 7.50 5.29 -19.22
CA SER A 135 7.51 4.06 -20.03
C SER A 135 6.83 2.89 -19.31
N ALA A 136 6.50 1.83 -20.05
CA ALA A 136 6.02 0.60 -19.41
C ALA A 136 7.09 -0.04 -18.52
N TYR A 137 8.38 0.15 -18.85
CA TYR A 137 9.49 -0.40 -18.09
C TYR A 137 9.62 0.21 -16.69
N THR A 138 9.30 1.50 -16.51
CA THR A 138 9.39 2.13 -15.18
C THR A 138 8.40 1.55 -14.19
N GLY A 139 7.16 1.32 -14.61
CA GLY A 139 6.19 0.64 -13.76
C GLY A 139 6.61 -0.80 -13.44
N TYR A 140 7.29 -1.48 -14.36
CA TYR A 140 7.66 -2.89 -14.21
C TYR A 140 8.74 -3.01 -13.14
N LEU A 141 9.73 -2.12 -13.21
CA LEU A 141 10.81 -2.02 -12.24
C LEU A 141 10.29 -1.56 -10.87
N ALA A 142 9.34 -0.62 -10.82
CA ALA A 142 8.74 -0.18 -9.56
C ALA A 142 8.04 -1.35 -8.84
N LEU A 143 7.22 -2.12 -9.57
CA LEU A 143 6.58 -3.33 -9.05
C LEU A 143 7.62 -4.38 -8.66
N PHE A 144 8.72 -4.50 -9.42
CA PHE A 144 9.76 -5.49 -9.19
C PHE A 144 10.47 -5.23 -7.86
N PHE A 145 10.94 -4.00 -7.60
CA PHE A 145 11.68 -3.68 -6.38
C PHE A 145 10.85 -3.87 -5.10
N VAL A 146 9.59 -3.46 -5.13
CA VAL A 146 8.67 -3.64 -4.00
C VAL A 146 8.39 -5.13 -3.75
N THR A 147 8.07 -5.87 -4.81
CA THR A 147 7.78 -7.31 -4.71
C THR A 147 9.02 -8.09 -4.29
N PHE A 148 10.19 -7.75 -4.81
CA PHE A 148 11.46 -8.37 -4.47
C PHE A 148 11.81 -8.19 -2.99
N GLY A 149 11.74 -6.96 -2.46
CA GLY A 149 12.04 -6.70 -1.05
C GLY A 149 11.11 -7.44 -0.09
N PHE A 150 9.82 -7.50 -0.42
CA PHE A 150 8.85 -8.29 0.34
C PHE A 150 9.16 -9.79 0.27
N MET A 151 9.36 -10.32 -0.95
CA MET A 151 9.54 -11.76 -1.18
C MET A 151 10.84 -12.28 -0.56
N VAL A 152 11.94 -11.54 -0.66
CA VAL A 152 13.22 -11.92 -0.01
C VAL A 152 13.01 -12.13 1.48
N ARG A 153 12.33 -11.21 2.15
CA ARG A 153 12.13 -11.29 3.59
C ARG A 153 11.24 -12.47 3.98
N VAL A 154 10.10 -12.63 3.29
CA VAL A 154 9.17 -13.74 3.55
C VAL A 154 9.89 -15.07 3.33
N MET A 155 10.62 -15.23 2.22
CA MET A 155 11.36 -16.46 1.94
C MET A 155 12.47 -16.72 2.97
N ILE A 156 13.19 -15.70 3.44
CA ILE A 156 14.17 -15.86 4.52
C ILE A 156 13.49 -16.35 5.80
N GLU A 157 12.35 -15.74 6.17
CA GLU A 157 11.61 -16.11 7.38
C GLU A 157 11.09 -17.56 7.27
N THR A 158 10.50 -17.93 6.13
CA THR A 158 10.04 -19.30 5.85
C THR A 158 11.19 -20.32 5.84
N ILE A 159 12.32 -19.99 5.21
CA ILE A 159 13.50 -20.89 5.21
C ILE A 159 14.00 -21.08 6.64
N ASP A 160 14.17 -20.00 7.41
CA ASP A 160 14.65 -20.05 8.79
C ASP A 160 13.72 -20.90 9.69
N GLU A 161 12.40 -20.80 9.50
CA GLU A 161 11.40 -21.58 10.22
C GLU A 161 11.49 -23.09 9.91
N VAL A 162 11.42 -23.48 8.63
CA VAL A 162 11.44 -24.89 8.21
C VAL A 162 12.79 -25.57 8.50
N SER A 163 13.89 -24.84 8.31
CA SER A 163 15.23 -25.40 8.48
C SER A 163 15.61 -25.61 9.93
N THR A 164 15.09 -24.82 10.87
CA THR A 164 15.41 -24.98 12.30
C THR A 164 14.88 -26.32 12.83
N GLU A 165 13.62 -26.67 12.52
CA GLU A 165 13.03 -27.96 12.92
C GLU A 165 13.77 -29.15 12.29
N SER A 166 14.09 -29.06 10.99
CA SER A 166 14.77 -30.13 10.27
C SER A 166 16.21 -30.33 10.76
N VAL A 167 16.93 -29.24 11.06
CA VAL A 167 18.31 -29.29 11.58
C VAL A 167 18.33 -29.82 13.02
N GLU A 168 17.37 -29.46 13.87
CA GLU A 168 17.26 -30.02 15.22
C GLU A 168 16.97 -31.52 15.18
N ALA A 169 16.08 -31.98 14.29
CA ALA A 169 15.80 -33.39 14.10
C ALA A 169 17.03 -34.17 13.62
N LEU A 170 17.76 -33.64 12.63
CA LEU A 170 19.01 -34.25 12.14
C LEU A 170 20.07 -34.36 13.24
N ARG A 171 20.27 -33.27 14.00
CA ARG A 171 21.19 -33.26 15.15
C ARG A 171 20.77 -34.26 16.24
N ALA A 172 19.48 -34.40 16.51
CA ALA A 172 18.97 -35.37 17.47
C ALA A 172 19.19 -36.83 17.02
N THR A 173 19.21 -37.07 15.70
CA THR A 173 19.59 -38.37 15.11
C THR A 173 21.11 -38.56 14.97
N GLY A 174 21.91 -37.58 15.38
CA GLY A 174 23.38 -37.66 15.37
C GLY A 174 24.04 -37.34 14.02
N ALA A 175 23.32 -36.69 13.10
CA ALA A 175 23.82 -36.22 11.81
C ALA A 175 24.18 -34.73 11.82
#